data_AF-A0A1G2V8V9-F1
#
_entry.id   AF-A0A1G2V8V9-F1
#
_cell.length_a   1.000
_cell.length_b   1.000
_cell.length_c   1.000
_cell.angle_alpha   90.00
_cell.angle_beta   90.00
_cell.angle_gamma   90.00
#
_symmetry.space_group_name_H-M   'P 1'
#
loop_
_entity.id
_entity.type
_entity.pdbx_description
1 polymer ?
#
loop_
_entity_poly.entity_id
_entity_poly.type
_entity_poly.pdbx_seq_one_letter_code
_entity_poly.pdbx_strand_id
1 'polypeptide(L)'
;MIYYLNDIINTILMSIFPIEIIFNILAGLVFLIYWGITFVILYHFSRFGIGVQPKKFAAVFLFGSVVLSAAAIILFMRINIGSFFS
;
A
#
# COMPACT_ATOMS: atom_id res chain seq x y z
N MET A 1 -16.16 10.10 -40.89
CA MET A 1 -15.80 11.20 -39.97
C MET A 1 -16.19 10.89 -38.52
N ILE A 2 -17.41 10.44 -38.25
CA ILE A 2 -17.89 10.10 -36.89
C ILE A 2 -17.12 8.91 -36.27
N TYR A 3 -16.84 7.85 -37.04
CA TYR A 3 -16.06 6.68 -36.56
C TYR A 3 -14.65 7.04 -36.09
N TYR A 4 -13.93 7.84 -36.87
CA TYR A 4 -12.59 8.33 -36.50
C TYR A 4 -12.61 9.21 -35.25
N LEU A 5 -13.67 10.00 -35.05
CA LEU A 5 -13.82 10.82 -33.84
C LEU A 5 -13.99 9.93 -32.59
N ASN A 6 -14.72 8.81 -32.73
CA ASN A 6 -14.93 7.86 -31.66
C ASN A 6 -13.65 7.10 -31.29
N ASP A 7 -12.85 6.72 -32.28
CA ASP A 7 -11.55 6.07 -32.05
C ASP A 7 -10.54 7.01 -31.37
N ILE A 8 -10.55 8.30 -31.72
CA ILE A 8 -9.72 9.32 -31.05
C ILE A 8 -10.13 9.48 -29.59
N ILE A 9 -11.42 9.54 -29.30
CA ILE A 9 -11.94 9.63 -27.93
C ILE A 9 -11.54 8.39 -27.11
N ASN A 10 -11.68 7.19 -27.69
CA ASN A 10 -11.30 5.94 -27.03
C ASN A 10 -9.79 5.86 -26.76
N THR A 11 -8.96 6.33 -27.69
CA THR A 11 -7.50 6.37 -27.52
C THR A 11 -7.09 7.36 -26.43
N ILE A 12 -7.75 8.51 -26.34
CA ILE A 12 -7.54 9.49 -25.27
C ILE A 12 -7.99 8.93 -23.92
N LEU A 13 -9.15 8.27 -23.86
CA LEU A 13 -9.65 7.61 -22.65
C LEU A 13 -8.69 6.53 -22.14
N MET A 14 -8.12 5.74 -23.06
CA MET A 14 -7.15 4.69 -22.73
C MET A 14 -5.78 5.25 -22.34
N SER A 15 -5.43 6.48 -22.75
CA SER A 15 -4.18 7.15 -22.32
C SER A 15 -4.31 7.93 -21.01
N ILE A 16 -5.51 8.39 -20.66
CA ILE A 16 -5.78 9.10 -19.40
C ILE A 16 -5.60 8.19 -18.18
N PHE A 17 -5.90 6.90 -18.31
CA PHE A 17 -5.67 5.90 -17.25
C PHE A 17 -4.68 4.82 -17.71
N PRO A 18 -3.37 5.11 -17.65
CA PRO A 18 -2.34 4.11 -17.85
C PRO A 18 -2.61 2.91 -16.93
N ILE A 19 -2.53 1.70 -17.50
CA ILE A 19 -2.72 0.46 -16.76
C ILE A 19 -1.80 0.40 -15.53
N GLU A 20 -0.60 1.00 -15.60
CA GLU A 20 0.32 1.06 -14.47
C GLU A 20 -0.25 1.82 -13.27
N ILE A 21 -0.98 2.93 -13.50
CA ILE A 21 -1.58 3.72 -12.42
C ILE A 21 -2.66 2.91 -11.72
N ILE A 22 -3.50 2.20 -12.48
CA ILE A 22 -4.56 1.35 -11.93
C ILE A 22 -3.95 0.24 -11.07
N PHE A 23 -2.90 -0.44 -11.57
CA PHE A 23 -2.20 -1.48 -10.82
C PHE A 23 -1.54 -0.95 -9.54
N ASN A 24 -0.91 0.23 -9.60
CA ASN A 24 -0.28 0.85 -8.43
C ASN A 24 -1.31 1.22 -7.36
N ILE A 25 -2.46 1.76 -7.74
CA ILE A 25 -3.56 2.07 -6.82
C ILE A 25 -4.09 0.78 -6.18
N LEU A 26 -4.30 -0.27 -6.98
CA LEU A 26 -4.77 -1.56 -6.49
C LEU A 26 -3.76 -2.19 -5.50
N ALA A 27 -2.47 -2.17 -5.83
CA ALA A 27 -1.42 -2.66 -4.95
C ALA A 27 -1.37 -1.89 -3.62
N GLY A 28 -1.53 -0.56 -3.67
CA GLY A 28 -1.61 0.28 -2.47
C GLY A 28 -2.82 -0.06 -1.58
N LEU A 29 -3.99 -0.30 -2.20
CA LEU A 29 -5.20 -0.71 -1.46
C LEU A 29 -5.02 -2.07 -0.79
N VAL A 30 -4.49 -3.06 -1.51
CA VAL A 30 -4.21 -4.39 -0.96
C VAL A 30 -3.22 -4.30 0.21
N PHE A 31 -2.20 -3.45 0.08
CA PHE A 31 -1.23 -3.22 1.15
C PHE A 31 -1.89 -2.63 2.42
N LEU A 32 -2.79 -1.64 2.27
CA LEU A 32 -3.52 -1.07 3.42
C LEU A 32 -4.46 -2.09 4.07
N ILE A 33 -5.19 -2.87 3.27
CA ILE A 33 -6.07 -3.93 3.76
C ILE A 33 -5.26 -4.99 4.52
N TYR A 34 -4.10 -5.38 3.99
CA TYR A 34 -3.19 -6.32 4.63
C TYR A 34 -2.77 -5.85 6.03
N TRP A 35 -2.36 -4.58 6.18
CA TRP A 35 -1.99 -4.04 7.49
C TRP A 35 -3.17 -3.94 8.45
N GLY A 36 -4.35 -3.57 7.95
CA GLY A 36 -5.59 -3.54 8.74
C GLY A 36 -5.97 -4.92 9.28
N ILE A 37 -5.93 -5.95 8.44
CA ILE A 37 -6.21 -7.34 8.84
C ILE A 37 -5.14 -7.83 9.82
N THR A 38 -3.86 -7.55 9.56
CA THR A 38 -2.75 -7.92 10.43
C THR A 38 -2.93 -7.33 11.84
N PHE A 39 -3.37 -6.07 11.95
CA PHE A 39 -3.72 -5.45 13.23
C PHE A 39 -4.79 -6.24 13.99
N VAL A 40 -5.89 -6.60 13.30
CA VAL A 40 -7.02 -7.31 13.89
C VAL A 40 -6.58 -8.68 14.40
N ILE A 41 -5.75 -9.40 13.63
CA ILE A 41 -5.20 -10.69 14.02
C ILE A 41 -4.35 -10.53 15.29
N LEU A 42 -3.37 -9.62 15.29
CA LEU A 42 -2.48 -9.39 16.43
C LEU A 42 -3.24 -8.92 17.67
N TYR A 43 -4.26 -8.08 17.50
CA TYR A 43 -5.13 -7.65 18.58
C TYR A 43 -5.88 -8.84 19.22
N HIS A 44 -6.46 -9.72 18.40
CA HIS A 44 -7.14 -10.91 18.91
C HIS A 44 -6.16 -11.90 19.55
N PHE A 45 -5.01 -12.17 18.92
CA PHE A 45 -3.98 -13.04 19.48
C PHE A 45 -3.43 -12.53 20.81
N SER A 46 -3.10 -11.24 20.91
CA SER A 46 -2.61 -10.64 22.15
C SER A 46 -3.67 -10.63 23.25
N ARG A 47 -4.96 -10.48 22.91
CA ARG A 47 -6.07 -10.64 23.85
C ARG A 47 -6.18 -12.06 24.42
N PHE A 48 -5.85 -13.09 23.64
CA PHE A 48 -5.94 -14.49 24.08
C PHE A 48 -4.69 -14.98 24.82
N GLY A 49 -3.52 -14.37 24.62
CA GLY A 49 -2.26 -14.85 25.20
C GLY A 49 -1.50 -13.89 26.15
N ILE A 50 -1.68 -12.57 26.04
CA ILE A 50 -0.79 -11.56 26.65
C ILE A 50 -1.60 -10.47 27.39
N GLY A 51 -2.05 -10.80 28.60
CA GLY A 51 -2.28 -9.85 29.70
C GLY A 51 -3.29 -8.69 29.52
N VAL A 52 -3.26 -7.77 30.49
CA VAL A 52 -4.32 -6.81 30.82
C VAL A 52 -4.51 -5.62 29.84
N GLN A 53 -3.64 -5.44 28.82
CA GLN A 53 -3.70 -4.29 27.89
C GLN A 53 -3.34 -4.65 26.42
N PRO A 54 -4.10 -5.53 25.75
CA PRO A 54 -3.79 -6.03 24.41
C PRO A 54 -3.74 -4.94 23.33
N LYS A 55 -4.50 -3.84 23.51
CA LYS A 55 -4.55 -2.72 22.55
C LYS A 55 -3.21 -2.02 22.37
N LYS A 56 -2.46 -1.81 23.47
CA LYS A 56 -1.17 -1.09 23.43
C LYS A 56 -0.09 -1.95 22.78
N PHE A 57 -0.07 -3.25 23.09
CA PHE A 57 0.88 -4.19 22.52
C PHE A 57 0.68 -4.34 21.00
N ALA A 58 -0.57 -4.51 20.56
CA ALA A 58 -0.89 -4.60 19.13
C ALA A 58 -0.51 -3.31 18.37
N ALA A 59 -0.70 -2.13 18.97
CA ALA A 59 -0.31 -0.86 18.36
C ALA A 59 1.22 -0.71 18.21
N VAL A 60 1.98 -1.03 19.26
CA VAL A 60 3.46 -0.98 19.21
C VAL A 60 4.01 -1.98 18.20
N PHE A 61 3.46 -3.20 18.15
CA PHE A 61 3.86 -4.20 17.17
C PHE A 61 3.55 -3.75 15.74
N LEU A 62 2.36 -3.21 15.50
CA LEU A 62 1.98 -2.73 14.17
C LEU A 62 2.91 -1.58 13.74
N PHE A 63 3.17 -0.62 14.62
CA PHE A 63 4.09 0.47 14.35
C PHE A 63 5.49 -0.05 13.99
N GLY A 64 6.05 -0.95 14.79
CA GLY A 64 7.37 -1.55 14.51
C GLY A 64 7.40 -2.30 13.17
N SER A 65 6.34 -3.04 12.85
CA SER A 65 6.24 -3.82 11.62
C SER A 65 6.09 -2.94 10.36
N VAL A 66 5.33 -1.84 10.45
CA VAL A 66 5.20 -0.85 9.36
C VAL A 66 6.54 -0.17 9.10
N VAL A 67 7.27 0.22 10.15
CA VAL A 67 8.62 0.80 10.02
C VAL A 67 9.59 -0.18 9.37
N LEU A 68 9.60 -1.45 9.80
CA LEU A 68 10.46 -2.48 9.20
C LEU A 68 10.12 -2.73 7.72
N SER A 69 8.83 -2.73 7.39
CA SER A 69 8.35 -2.88 6.00
C SER A 69 8.79 -1.71 5.12
N ALA A 70 8.65 -0.48 5.60
CA ALA A 70 9.14 0.71 4.89
C ALA A 70 10.66 0.65 4.66
N ALA A 71 11.42 0.26 5.69
CA ALA A 71 12.87 0.08 5.57
C ALA A 71 13.23 -1.00 4.52
N ALA A 72 12.52 -2.13 4.52
CA ALA A 72 12.72 -3.18 3.52
C ALA A 72 12.41 -2.67 2.10
N ILE A 73 11.29 -1.98 1.91
CA ILE A 73 10.92 -1.39 0.61
C ILE A 73 12.04 -0.47 0.11
N ILE A 74 12.56 0.42 0.95
CA ILE A 74 13.65 1.34 0.59
C ILE A 74 14.92 0.58 0.18
N LEU A 75 15.32 -0.43 0.96
CA LEU A 75 16.52 -1.23 0.70
C LEU A 75 16.41 -2.03 -0.60
N PHE A 76 15.25 -2.63 -0.88
CA PHE A 76 15.06 -3.53 -2.01
C PHE A 76 14.64 -2.83 -3.31
N MET A 77 14.00 -1.66 -3.23
CA MET A 77 13.61 -0.90 -4.43
C MET A 77 14.77 -0.12 -5.07
N ARG A 78 15.99 -0.19 -4.53
CA ARG A 78 17.15 0.61 -4.99
C ARG A 78 16.79 2.08 -5.20
N ILE A 79 15.97 2.62 -4.29
CA ILE A 79 15.52 4.02 -4.37
C ILE A 79 16.76 4.89 -4.15
N ASN A 80 17.09 5.73 -5.14
CA ASN A 80 18.16 6.70 -4.99
C ASN A 80 17.69 7.82 -4.06
N ILE A 81 17.93 7.65 -2.76
CA ILE A 81 17.60 8.63 -1.72
C ILE A 81 18.19 10.01 -1.97
N GLY A 82 19.26 10.12 -2.77
CA GLY A 82 19.85 11.40 -3.16
C GLY A 82 18.89 12.32 -3.92
N SER A 83 17.88 11.78 -4.63
CA SER A 83 16.90 12.58 -5.37
C SER A 83 15.86 13.27 -4.50
N PHE A 84 15.80 12.97 -3.19
CA PHE A 84 14.90 13.65 -2.25
C PHE A 84 15.54 14.86 -1.56
N PHE A 85 16.87 14.99 -1.66
CA PHE A 85 17.65 16.07 -1.05
C PHE A 85 18.31 17.02 -2.07
N SER A 86 18.06 16.80 -3.38
CA SER A 86 18.40 17.72 -4.47
C SER A 86 17.17 18.44 -4.97
#